data_AF-A0A2K3KSI2-F1
#
_entry.id   AF-A0A2K3KSI2-F1
#
_cell.length_a   1.000
_cell.length_b   1.000
_cell.length_c   1.000
_cell.angle_alpha   90.00
_cell.angle_beta   90.00
_cell.angle_gamma   90.00
#
_symmetry.space_group_name_H-M   'P 1'
#
loop_
_entity.id
_entity.type
_entity.pdbx_description
1 polymer ?
#
loop_
_entity_poly.entity_id
_entity_poly.type
_entity_poly.pdbx_seq_one_letter_code
_entity_poly.pdbx_strand_id
1 'polypeptide(L)' 'RNADIPKRKKYVNLVNSVKDSGGSVHVFSSMHASGEQLEQISGIAAILRFPLPDLEDIEM' A
#
# COMPACT_ATOMS: atom_id res chain seq x y z
N ARG A 1 -11.82 10.63 4.97
CA ARG A 1 -10.42 11.14 4.92
C ARG A 1 -9.85 11.06 6.33
N ASN A 2 -8.71 10.38 6.53
CA ASN A 2 -8.09 10.23 7.85
C ASN A 2 -7.53 11.59 8.33
N ALA A 3 -7.73 11.90 9.62
CA ALA A 3 -7.30 13.14 10.26
C ALA A 3 -5.80 13.16 10.59
N ASP A 4 -5.15 11.99 10.63
CA ASP A 4 -3.72 11.86 10.87
C ASP A 4 -2.92 12.37 9.66
N ILE A 5 -2.42 13.61 9.77
CA ILE A 5 -1.64 14.28 8.72
C ILE A 5 -0.29 13.57 8.48
N PRO A 6 0.51 13.24 9.52
CA PRO A 6 1.74 12.46 9.33
C PRO A 6 1.53 11.17 8.55
N LYS A 7 0.56 10.34 8.95
CA LYS A 7 0.29 9.06 8.29
C LYS A 7 -0.16 9.26 6.84
N ARG A 8 -1.01 10.27 6.58
CA ARG A 8 -1.43 10.61 5.21
C ARG A 8 -0.24 11.03 4.32
N LYS A 9 0.69 11.84 4.84
CA LYS A 9 1.89 12.24 4.08
C LYS A 9 2.75 11.03 3.73
N LYS A 10 2.92 10.08 4.66
CA LYS A 10 3.67 8.83 4.40
C LYS A 10 3.08 8.06 3.22
N TYR A 11 1.76 7.89 3.18
CA TYR A 11 1.11 7.17 2.07
C TYR A 11 1.16 7.93 0.74
N VAL A 12 1.03 9.26 0.76
CA VAL A 12 1.21 10.08 -0.46
C VAL A 12 2.63 9.89 -1.02
N ASN A 13 3.64 9.94 -0.16
CA ASN A 13 5.03 9.75 -0.58
C ASN A 13 5.27 8.33 -1.12
N LEU A 14 4.69 7.31 -0.50
CA LEU A 14 4.76 5.93 -0.97
C LEU A 14 4.17 5.79 -2.39
N VAL A 15 2.98 6.34 -2.62
CA VAL A 15 2.32 6.32 -3.93
C VAL A 15 3.17 7.01 -5.00
N ASN A 16 3.77 8.16 -4.66
CA ASN A 16 4.64 8.88 -5.58
C ASN A 16 5.90 8.08 -5.91
N SER A 17 6.59 7.53 -4.89
CA SER A 17 7.78 6.69 -5.07
C SER A 17 7.53 5.50 -6.01
N VAL A 18 6.39 4.82 -5.88
CA VAL A 18 6.03 3.70 -6.77
C VAL A 18 5.84 4.17 -8.21
N LYS A 19 5.15 5.30 -8.42
CA LYS A 19 4.95 5.89 -9.76
C LYS A 19 6.27 6.34 -10.38
N ASP A 20 7.14 6.98 -9.61
CA ASP A 20 8.46 7.44 -10.06
C ASP A 20 9.37 6.26 -10.43
N SER A 21 9.20 5.12 -9.75
CA SER A 21 9.89 3.86 -10.05
C SER A 21 9.31 3.09 -11.24
N GLY A 22 8.27 3.63 -11.90
CA GLY A 22 7.59 3.05 -13.05
C GLY A 22 6.55 1.97 -12.72
N GLY A 23 6.09 1.90 -11.46
CA GLY A 23 5.04 0.98 -11.02
C GLY A 23 3.64 1.57 -11.17
N SER A 24 2.62 0.70 -11.24
CA SER A 24 1.21 1.11 -11.19
C SER A 24 0.69 1.13 -9.75
N VAL A 25 -0.22 2.06 -9.46
CA VAL A 25 -0.87 2.18 -8.15
C VAL A 25 -2.39 2.18 -8.35
N HIS A 26 -3.08 1.35 -7.58
CA HIS A 26 -4.54 1.27 -7.56
C HIS A 26 -5.07 1.66 -6.17
N VAL A 27 -6.06 2.54 -6.12
CA VAL A 27 -6.70 2.99 -4.87
C VAL A 27 -8.10 2.39 -4.80
N PHE A 28 -8.35 1.60 -3.77
CA PHE A 28 -9.65 0.96 -3.54
C PHE A 28 -10.52 1.82 -2.61
N SER A 29 -11.84 1.82 -2.88
CA SER A 29 -12.82 2.40 -1.97
C SER A 29 -13.05 1.44 -0.80
N SER A 30 -13.00 1.95 0.42
CA SER A 30 -13.31 1.19 1.64
C SER A 30 -14.77 0.73 1.73
N MET A 31 -15.66 1.28 0.89
CA MET A 31 -17.08 0.89 0.84
C MET A 31 -17.39 -0.18 -0.22
N HIS A 32 -16.36 -0.73 -0.87
CA HIS A 32 -16.51 -1.81 -1.85
C HIS A 32 -15.89 -3.09 -1.30
N ALA A 33 -16.42 -4.25 -1.69
CA ALA A 33 -15.96 -5.56 -1.19
C ALA A 33 -14.44 -5.76 -1.35
N SER A 34 -13.85 -5.26 -2.43
CA SER A 34 -12.39 -5.31 -2.63
C SER A 34 -11.60 -4.45 -1.64
N GLY A 35 -12.17 -3.33 -1.19
CA GLY A 35 -11.56 -2.48 -0.17
C GLY A 35 -11.68 -3.09 1.22
N GLU A 36 -12.83 -3.69 1.54
CA GLU A 36 -13.04 -4.42 2.80
C GLU A 36 -12.04 -5.58 2.93
N GLN A 37 -11.85 -6.36 1.85
CA GLN A 37 -10.85 -7.44 1.81
C GLN A 37 -9.42 -6.91 2.00
N LEU A 38 -9.08 -5.80 1.35
CA LEU A 38 -7.75 -5.19 1.50
C LEU A 38 -7.52 -4.69 2.93
N GLU A 39 -8.55 -4.14 3.58
CA GLU A 39 -8.48 -3.66 4.97
C GLU A 39 -8.21 -4.79 5.97
N GLN A 40 -8.74 -6.00 5.72
CA GLN A 40 -8.46 -7.20 6.53
C GLN A 40 -6.98 -7.63 6.49
N ILE A 41 -6.24 -7.24 5.45
CA ILE A 41 -4.81 -7.53 5.29
C ILE A 41 -3.93 -6.28 5.48
N SER A 42 -4.31 -5.39 6.40
CA SER A 42 -3.66 -4.11 6.79
C SER A 42 -4.03 -2.87 5.97
N GLY A 43 -4.76 -3.02 4.86
CA GLY A 43 -5.19 -1.91 4.00
C GLY A 43 -4.20 -1.56 2.87
N ILE A 44 -3.05 -2.24 2.78
CA ILE A 44 -2.04 -2.02 1.73
C ILE A 44 -1.45 -3.36 1.30
N ALA A 45 -1.29 -3.54 -0.01
CA ALA A 45 -0.66 -4.71 -0.60
C ALA A 45 0.18 -4.28 -1.82
N ALA A 46 1.22 -5.06 -2.14
CA ALA A 46 2.08 -4.82 -3.28
C ALA A 46 2.41 -6.13 -4.01
N ILE A 47 2.54 -6.05 -5.33
CA ILE A 47 3.03 -7.14 -6.18
C ILE A 47 4.41 -6.72 -6.67
N LEU A 48 5.42 -7.55 -6.41
CA LEU A 48 6.81 -7.26 -6.75
C LEU A 48 7.18 -7.84 -8.12
N ARG A 49 8.14 -7.20 -8.79
CA ARG A 49 8.67 -7.66 -10.09
C ARG A 49 9.57 -8.88 -9.98
N PHE A 50 10.23 -9.04 -8.83
CA PHE A 50 11.17 -10.11 -8.53
C PHE A 50 10.86 -10.65 -7.14
N PRO A 51 11.11 -11.95 -6.89
CA PRO A 51 10.99 -12.50 -5.55
C PRO A 51 11.98 -11.81 -4.61
N LEU A 52 11.53 -11.49 -3.41
CA LEU A 52 12.37 -10.94 -2.35
C LEU A 52 12.28 -11.89 -1.15
N PRO A 53 13.18 -12.89 -1.06
CA PRO A 53 13.04 -14.01 -0.12
C PRO A 53 13.11 -13.57 1.35
N ASP A 54 13.92 -12.56 1.65
CA ASP A 54 14.13 -12.09 3.03
C ASP A 54 13.02 -11.13 3.51
N LEU A 55 11.94 -10.96 2.74
CA LEU A 55 10.86 -10.02 3.08
C LEU A 55 9.98 -10.55 4.23
N GLU A 56 9.86 -11.88 4.33
CA GLU A 56 9.12 -12.56 5.40
C GLU A 56 9.81 -12.42 6.77
N ASP A 57 11.12 -12.20 6.78
CA ASP A 57 11.94 -12.01 7.99
C ASP A 57 12.02 -10.55 8.46
N ILE A 58 11.48 -9.61 7.68
CA ILE A 58 11.37 -8.21 8.09
C ILE A 58 10.20 -8.12 9.09
N GLU A 59 10.52 -8.10 10.38
CA GLU A 59 9.51 -7.93 11.45
C GLU A 59 8.60 -6.72 11.15
N MET A 60 7.29 -6.98 11.13
CA MET A 60 6.23 -5.97 10.98
C MET A 60 6.06 -5.10 12.22
#